data_AF-A0A2G8RZE3-F1
#
_entry.id   AF-A0A2G8RZE3-F1
#
_cell.length_a   1.000
_cell.length_b   1.000
_cell.length_c   1.000
_cell.angle_alpha   90.00
_cell.angle_beta   90.00
_cell.angle_gamma   90.00
#
_symmetry.space_group_name_H-M   'P 1'
#
loop_
_entity.id
_entity.type
_entity.pdbx_description
1 polymer ?
#
loop_
_entity_poly.entity_id
_entity_poly.type
_entity_poly.pdbx_seq_one_letter_code
_entity_poly.pdbx_strand_id
1 'polypeptide(L)'
;MPLPATHPSHPAAPGIQSALKDAQKGYADMRGAWVRKCLETFGKRVTDRAETIDGVAAGQEVGRWTEDMLSVAEEEYDLLLELAPLSAANVLSATYSALISPLTNLFTATLGMLGSLIKRNLNKNTFLALSTYSSLTLQQARWTDVMSRRAERKENELKEGLHSIRASCLRSFPELLADIRMAGLGKGGEVGSGLAEFTISTVQYLERLLVVQDAAASALLTLGDGNWKMGEGTQVGKTKAPEVDEQTVLEHFACASSPPLLFFHARTDLSLPRPPDDVVNAVIQSLLALSRASKRPAYGAIFLLNNVSFFRTQLLAERADVAAALLSRPTQDLLNSNFRIAKAGYFDANFSPLLQTLVDEKDKGKSAVKEKFNRFFELLDEVTERHQTARVLPDDPDGRATVADEAVKLVVPSLQRFIQRNLGKEFSKNPQKYIKMPPEDVENLIKGFYV
;
A
#
# COMPACT_ATOMS: atom_id res chain seq x y z
N MET A 1 67.46 39.04 -23.35
CA MET A 1 67.42 37.56 -23.49
C MET A 1 66.36 37.19 -24.51
N PRO A 2 66.55 36.16 -25.35
CA PRO A 2 65.47 35.68 -26.21
C PRO A 2 64.27 35.29 -25.35
N LEU A 3 63.09 35.81 -25.68
CA LEU A 3 61.86 35.49 -24.97
C LEU A 3 61.55 34.00 -25.20
N PRO A 4 61.18 33.23 -24.16
CA PRO A 4 60.72 31.86 -24.33
C PRO A 4 59.59 31.78 -25.36
N ALA A 5 59.50 30.69 -26.11
CA ALA A 5 58.42 30.50 -27.08
C ALA A 5 57.01 30.52 -26.45
N THR A 6 56.93 30.34 -25.12
CA THR A 6 55.73 30.42 -24.28
C THR A 6 55.41 31.84 -23.80
N HIS A 7 56.26 32.83 -24.03
CA HIS A 7 56.01 34.22 -23.65
C HIS A 7 54.89 34.81 -24.53
N PRO A 8 53.89 35.54 -23.98
CA PRO A 8 52.73 36.02 -24.74
C PRO A 8 53.05 36.87 -25.98
N SER A 9 54.17 37.59 -25.95
CA SER A 9 54.64 38.42 -27.07
C SER A 9 55.44 37.66 -28.13
N HIS A 10 55.66 36.36 -27.96
CA HIS A 10 56.39 35.53 -28.92
C HIS A 10 55.45 35.11 -30.08
N PRO A 11 55.85 35.22 -31.36
CA PRO A 11 54.98 34.90 -32.51
C PRO A 11 54.39 33.47 -32.50
N ALA A 12 55.09 32.50 -31.90
CA ALA A 12 54.63 31.12 -31.78
C ALA A 12 53.64 30.87 -30.61
N ALA A 13 53.51 31.81 -29.67
CA ALA A 13 52.73 31.61 -28.45
C ALA A 13 51.23 31.34 -28.72
N PRO A 14 50.55 32.03 -29.66
CA PRO A 14 49.16 31.70 -30.01
C PRO A 14 48.99 30.28 -30.56
N GLY A 15 49.96 29.82 -31.37
CA GLY A 15 49.95 28.46 -31.94
C GLY A 15 50.13 27.38 -30.88
N ILE A 16 51.08 27.58 -29.95
CA ILE A 16 51.29 26.67 -28.81
C ILE A 16 50.05 26.63 -27.92
N GLN A 17 49.46 27.78 -27.61
CA GLN A 17 48.24 27.85 -26.81
C GLN A 17 47.06 27.13 -27.47
N SER A 18 46.90 27.25 -28.79
CA SER A 18 45.87 26.51 -29.54
C SER A 18 46.10 25.01 -29.44
N ALA A 19 47.33 24.54 -29.70
CA ALA A 19 47.66 23.12 -29.64
C ALA A 19 47.42 22.51 -28.25
N LEU A 20 47.74 23.24 -27.17
CA LEU A 20 47.47 22.80 -25.80
C LEU A 20 45.96 22.73 -25.50
N LYS A 21 45.17 23.69 -25.99
CA LYS A 21 43.70 23.65 -25.89
C LYS A 21 43.12 22.44 -26.60
N ASP A 22 43.59 22.17 -27.82
CA ASP A 22 43.11 21.05 -28.63
C ASP A 22 43.50 19.70 -28.00
N ALA A 23 44.72 19.58 -27.48
CA ALA A 23 45.17 18.37 -26.78
C ALA A 23 44.35 18.11 -25.50
N GLN A 24 44.12 19.13 -24.69
CA GLN A 24 43.34 19.01 -23.46
C GLN A 24 41.86 18.71 -23.74
N LYS A 25 41.28 19.30 -24.79
CA LYS A 25 39.94 18.95 -25.25
C LYS A 25 39.87 17.50 -25.75
N GLY A 26 40.84 17.07 -26.54
CA GLY A 26 40.95 15.70 -27.02
C GLY A 26 41.06 14.68 -25.88
N TYR A 27 41.79 15.02 -24.81
CA TYR A 27 41.83 14.22 -23.59
C TYR A 27 40.43 14.06 -22.98
N ALA A 28 39.67 15.15 -22.81
CA ALA A 28 38.32 15.09 -22.28
C ALA A 28 37.38 14.22 -23.13
N ASP A 29 37.41 14.39 -24.45
CA ASP A 29 36.57 13.62 -25.36
C ASP A 29 36.89 12.11 -25.29
N MET A 30 38.19 11.75 -25.29
CA MET A 30 38.63 10.36 -25.19
C MET A 30 38.27 9.72 -23.84
N ARG A 31 38.55 10.43 -22.74
CA ARG A 31 38.25 9.93 -21.38
C ARG A 31 36.76 9.81 -21.16
N GLY A 32 35.98 10.83 -21.50
CA GLY A 32 34.52 10.79 -21.37
C GLY A 32 33.89 9.63 -22.14
N ALA A 33 34.33 9.40 -23.38
CA ALA A 33 33.87 8.27 -24.18
C ALA A 33 34.26 6.91 -23.58
N TRP A 34 35.50 6.80 -23.07
CA TRP A 34 35.99 5.58 -22.42
C TRP A 34 35.20 5.26 -21.15
N VAL A 35 35.02 6.23 -20.25
CA VAL A 35 34.29 6.03 -18.99
C VAL A 35 32.84 5.65 -19.27
N ARG A 36 32.17 6.33 -20.21
CA ARG A 36 30.81 5.95 -20.63
C ARG A 36 30.75 4.48 -21.05
N LYS A 37 31.71 4.02 -21.85
CA LYS A 37 31.75 2.62 -22.33
C LYS A 37 31.94 1.63 -21.17
N CYS A 38 32.75 1.97 -20.17
CA CYS A 38 32.93 1.15 -18.98
C CYS A 38 31.64 1.05 -18.15
N LEU A 39 30.89 2.14 -18.03
CA LEU A 39 29.69 2.21 -17.18
C LEU A 39 28.39 1.77 -17.88
N GLU A 40 28.35 1.76 -19.22
CA GLU A 40 27.14 1.47 -19.99
C GLU A 40 26.52 0.11 -19.65
N THR A 41 27.35 -0.91 -19.44
CA THR A 41 26.89 -2.27 -19.10
C THR A 41 26.17 -2.30 -17.75
N PHE A 42 26.61 -1.48 -16.80
CA PHE A 42 26.00 -1.39 -15.48
C PHE A 42 24.67 -0.62 -15.53
N GLY A 43 24.58 0.46 -16.31
CA GLY A 43 23.32 1.18 -16.53
C GLY A 43 22.23 0.29 -17.15
N LYS A 44 22.59 -0.52 -18.15
CA LYS A 44 21.68 -1.53 -18.73
C LYS A 44 21.24 -2.57 -17.70
N ARG A 45 22.20 -3.11 -16.95
CA ARG A 45 21.93 -4.11 -15.89
C ARG A 45 20.92 -3.61 -14.86
N VAL A 46 21.05 -2.36 -14.41
CA VAL A 46 20.12 -1.77 -13.43
C VAL A 46 18.69 -1.71 -14.01
N THR A 47 18.55 -1.37 -15.28
CA THR A 47 17.24 -1.32 -15.96
C THR A 47 16.64 -2.71 -16.13
N ASP A 48 17.43 -3.69 -16.58
CA ASP A 48 16.97 -5.06 -16.80
C ASP A 48 16.56 -5.73 -15.48
N ARG A 49 17.35 -5.52 -14.43
CA ARG A 49 17.07 -6.09 -13.09
C ARG A 49 15.84 -5.48 -12.46
N ALA A 50 15.54 -4.21 -12.70
CA ALA A 50 14.36 -3.53 -12.15
C ALA A 50 13.03 -4.20 -12.52
N GLU A 51 12.97 -5.01 -13.59
CA GLU A 51 11.78 -5.80 -13.93
C GLU A 51 11.67 -7.13 -13.17
N THR A 52 12.78 -7.62 -12.63
CA THR A 52 12.93 -9.01 -12.14
C THR A 52 13.10 -9.15 -10.63
N ILE A 53 13.69 -8.15 -9.98
CA ILE A 53 13.94 -8.16 -8.54
C ILE A 53 12.92 -7.32 -7.79
N ASP A 54 12.94 -7.39 -6.46
CA ASP A 54 12.07 -6.56 -5.62
C ASP A 54 12.26 -5.07 -5.89
N GLY A 55 11.16 -4.32 -5.98
CA GLY A 55 11.17 -2.91 -6.35
C GLY A 55 12.03 -2.04 -5.43
N VAL A 56 12.06 -2.32 -4.12
CA VAL A 56 12.91 -1.56 -3.18
C VAL A 56 14.38 -1.86 -3.43
N ALA A 57 14.74 -3.13 -3.58
CA ALA A 57 16.12 -3.52 -3.88
C ALA A 57 16.60 -2.94 -5.22
N ALA A 58 15.75 -2.93 -6.25
CA ALA A 58 16.03 -2.31 -7.54
C ALA A 58 16.24 -0.79 -7.43
N GLY A 59 15.42 -0.07 -6.66
CA GLY A 59 15.61 1.37 -6.45
C GLY A 59 16.95 1.69 -5.75
N GLN A 60 17.35 0.87 -4.79
CA GLN A 60 18.67 0.97 -4.14
C GLN A 60 19.84 0.65 -5.10
N GLU A 61 19.66 -0.30 -6.04
CA GLU A 61 20.66 -0.56 -7.10
C GLU A 61 20.85 0.66 -8.00
N VAL A 62 19.79 1.41 -8.33
CA VAL A 62 19.88 2.68 -9.10
C VAL A 62 20.69 3.72 -8.32
N GLY A 63 20.44 3.83 -7.01
CA GLY A 63 21.20 4.70 -6.12
C GLY A 63 22.69 4.40 -6.11
N ARG A 64 23.05 3.13 -5.87
CA ARG A 64 24.45 2.66 -5.88
C ARG A 64 25.13 2.89 -7.22
N TRP A 65 24.46 2.59 -8.32
CA TRP A 65 25.01 2.87 -9.65
C TRP A 65 25.26 4.36 -9.88
N THR A 66 24.39 5.23 -9.37
CA THR A 66 24.58 6.69 -9.44
C THR A 66 25.76 7.13 -8.58
N GLU A 67 25.92 6.55 -7.39
CA GLU A 67 27.04 6.79 -6.48
C GLU A 67 28.38 6.36 -7.10
N ASP A 68 28.43 5.18 -7.73
CA ASP A 68 29.61 4.67 -8.43
C ASP A 68 29.97 5.59 -9.60
N MET A 69 28.97 6.02 -10.38
CA MET A 69 29.19 6.97 -11.48
C MET A 69 29.75 8.31 -10.99
N LEU A 70 29.25 8.83 -9.86
CA LEU A 70 29.78 10.06 -9.25
C LEU A 70 31.21 9.88 -8.74
N SER A 71 31.54 8.73 -8.18
CA SER A 71 32.90 8.41 -7.71
C SER A 71 33.89 8.39 -8.87
N VAL A 72 33.52 7.79 -10.00
CA VAL A 72 34.35 7.83 -11.21
C VAL A 72 34.52 9.26 -11.75
N ALA A 73 33.46 10.07 -11.72
CA ALA A 73 33.55 11.47 -12.16
C ALA A 73 34.47 12.31 -11.25
N GLU A 74 34.47 12.06 -9.94
CA GLU A 74 35.40 12.66 -8.98
C GLU A 74 36.85 12.28 -9.30
N GLU A 75 37.13 10.99 -9.50
CA GLU A 75 38.47 10.50 -9.86
C GLU A 75 38.97 11.10 -11.19
N GLU A 76 38.10 11.22 -12.20
CA GLU A 76 38.47 11.85 -13.48
C GLU A 76 38.73 13.35 -13.34
N TYR A 77 38.04 14.04 -12.42
CA TYR A 77 38.33 15.43 -12.12
C TYR A 77 39.69 15.59 -11.46
N ASP A 78 40.02 14.75 -10.49
CA ASP A 78 41.32 14.78 -9.82
C ASP A 78 42.46 14.48 -10.80
N LEU A 79 42.29 13.48 -11.68
CA LEU A 79 43.24 13.22 -12.77
C LEU A 79 43.37 14.39 -13.74
N LEU A 80 42.28 15.10 -14.05
CA LEU A 80 42.33 16.29 -14.89
C LEU A 80 43.14 17.40 -14.21
N LEU A 81 43.00 17.61 -12.90
CA LEU A 81 43.78 18.61 -12.17
C LEU A 81 45.28 18.31 -12.21
N GLU A 82 45.67 17.03 -12.17
CA GLU A 82 47.06 16.60 -12.23
C GLU A 82 47.67 16.71 -13.64
N LEU A 83 46.90 16.38 -14.67
CA LEU A 83 47.40 16.21 -16.04
C LEU A 83 47.18 17.43 -16.95
N ALA A 84 46.32 18.38 -16.58
CA ALA A 84 45.95 19.49 -17.45
C ALA A 84 47.13 20.44 -17.71
N PRO A 85 47.56 20.62 -18.98
CA PRO A 85 48.60 21.59 -19.31
C PRO A 85 48.11 23.04 -19.15
N LEU A 86 46.79 23.27 -19.22
CA LEU A 86 46.16 24.57 -19.00
C LEU A 86 45.34 24.53 -17.71
N SER A 87 45.89 25.08 -16.63
CA SER A 87 45.32 25.07 -15.28
C SER A 87 44.43 26.28 -14.96
N ALA A 88 44.15 27.14 -15.96
CA ALA A 88 43.22 28.24 -15.79
C ALA A 88 41.81 27.69 -15.48
N ALA A 89 41.17 28.18 -14.42
CA ALA A 89 39.92 27.65 -13.91
C ALA A 89 38.83 27.49 -14.98
N ASN A 90 38.63 28.51 -15.83
CA ASN A 90 37.66 28.47 -16.91
C ASN A 90 37.95 27.39 -17.98
N VAL A 91 39.23 27.11 -18.25
CA VAL A 91 39.64 26.06 -19.21
C VAL A 91 39.44 24.67 -18.59
N LEU A 92 39.75 24.52 -17.30
CA LEU A 92 39.49 23.29 -16.55
C LEU A 92 38.00 22.97 -16.49
N SER A 93 37.16 23.93 -16.10
CA SER A 93 35.70 23.78 -16.04
C SER A 93 35.13 23.37 -17.40
N ALA A 94 35.56 24.03 -18.48
CA ALA A 94 35.12 23.70 -19.84
C ALA A 94 35.59 22.30 -20.30
N THR A 95 36.83 21.92 -19.97
CA THR A 95 37.39 20.60 -20.29
C THR A 95 36.63 19.50 -19.56
N TYR A 96 36.41 19.70 -18.26
CA TYR A 96 35.68 18.75 -17.43
C TYR A 96 34.21 18.63 -17.86
N SER A 97 33.57 19.74 -18.22
CA SER A 97 32.20 19.72 -18.80
C SER A 97 32.10 18.86 -20.06
N ALA A 98 33.11 18.89 -20.93
CA ALA A 98 33.18 18.00 -22.09
C ALA A 98 33.37 16.53 -21.68
N LEU A 99 34.24 16.28 -20.68
CA LEU A 99 34.53 14.93 -20.16
C LEU A 99 33.28 14.25 -19.58
N ILE A 100 32.48 14.97 -18.79
CA ILE A 100 31.30 14.40 -18.12
C ILE A 100 30.04 14.35 -19.00
N SER A 101 30.02 15.04 -20.15
CA SER A 101 28.83 15.05 -21.02
C SER A 101 28.38 13.64 -21.48
N PRO A 102 29.28 12.71 -21.85
CA PRO A 102 28.89 11.31 -22.09
C PRO A 102 28.28 10.60 -20.87
N LEU A 103 28.68 10.96 -19.65
CA LEU A 103 28.13 10.40 -18.40
C LEU A 103 26.74 10.94 -18.10
N THR A 104 26.52 12.24 -18.25
CA THR A 104 25.17 12.83 -18.08
C THR A 104 24.18 12.27 -19.09
N ASN A 105 24.62 12.03 -20.33
CA ASN A 105 23.81 11.36 -21.35
C ASN A 105 23.47 9.91 -20.97
N LEU A 106 24.43 9.13 -20.45
CA LEU A 106 24.19 7.77 -19.97
C LEU A 106 23.21 7.76 -18.79
N PHE A 107 23.36 8.71 -17.87
CA PHE A 107 22.48 8.90 -16.73
C PHE A 107 21.03 9.14 -17.18
N THR A 108 20.83 10.17 -18.02
CA THR A 108 19.50 10.55 -18.52
C THR A 108 18.84 9.44 -19.33
N ALA A 109 19.61 8.71 -20.15
CA ALA A 109 19.08 7.56 -20.90
C ALA A 109 18.60 6.44 -19.96
N THR A 110 19.41 6.08 -18.96
CA THR A 110 19.08 5.02 -17.99
C THR A 110 17.85 5.40 -17.16
N LEU A 111 17.82 6.63 -16.66
CA LEU A 111 16.70 7.12 -15.87
C LEU A 111 15.41 7.27 -16.70
N GLY A 112 15.54 7.63 -17.98
CA GLY A 112 14.42 7.67 -18.93
C GLY A 112 13.81 6.29 -19.18
N MET A 113 14.63 5.25 -19.34
CA MET A 113 14.16 3.87 -19.46
C MET A 113 13.45 3.41 -18.18
N LEU A 114 14.07 3.65 -17.02
CA LEU A 114 13.48 3.33 -15.72
C LEU A 114 12.15 4.08 -15.48
N GLY A 115 12.11 5.37 -15.81
CA GLY A 115 10.91 6.19 -15.71
C GLY A 115 9.78 5.69 -16.62
N SER A 116 10.11 5.18 -17.81
CA SER A 116 9.14 4.58 -18.73
C SER A 116 8.58 3.26 -18.19
N LEU A 117 9.45 2.43 -17.59
CA LEU A 117 9.08 1.19 -16.92
C LEU A 117 8.13 1.45 -15.74
N ILE A 118 8.46 2.44 -14.89
CA ILE A 118 7.61 2.85 -13.76
C ILE A 118 6.25 3.32 -14.27
N LYS A 119 6.22 4.20 -15.29
CA LYS A 119 4.96 4.75 -15.82
C LYS A 119 4.07 3.71 -16.48
N ARG A 120 4.65 2.68 -17.11
CA ARG A 120 3.91 1.60 -17.79
C ARG A 120 3.05 0.78 -16.84
N ASN A 121 3.50 0.57 -15.60
CA ASN A 121 2.72 -0.11 -14.57
C ASN A 121 3.06 0.48 -13.20
N LEU A 122 2.40 1.59 -12.85
CA LEU A 122 2.72 2.32 -11.63
C LEU A 122 2.47 1.46 -10.40
N ASN A 123 1.32 0.79 -10.31
CA ASN A 123 0.94 -0.03 -9.16
C ASN A 123 1.99 -1.10 -8.82
N LYS A 124 2.50 -1.81 -9.83
CA LYS A 124 3.56 -2.81 -9.64
C LYS A 124 4.89 -2.16 -9.24
N ASN A 125 5.18 -0.98 -9.77
CA ASN A 125 6.48 -0.31 -9.66
C ASN A 125 6.48 0.86 -8.66
N THR A 126 5.47 1.00 -7.82
CA THR A 126 5.37 2.10 -6.83
C THR A 126 6.58 2.12 -5.90
N PHE A 127 6.96 0.96 -5.36
CA PHE A 127 8.10 0.86 -4.45
C PHE A 127 9.44 1.04 -5.15
N LEU A 128 9.53 0.68 -6.44
CA LEU A 128 10.69 1.02 -7.27
C LEU A 128 10.81 2.54 -7.42
N ALA A 129 9.70 3.24 -7.69
CA ALA A 129 9.69 4.70 -7.81
C ALA A 129 10.08 5.38 -6.49
N LEU A 130 9.46 4.98 -5.37
CA LEU A 130 9.74 5.55 -4.04
C LEU A 130 11.19 5.29 -3.59
N SER A 131 11.68 4.06 -3.77
CA SER A 131 13.06 3.72 -3.42
C SER A 131 14.07 4.44 -4.30
N THR A 132 13.83 4.51 -5.62
CA THR A 132 14.69 5.28 -6.53
C THR A 132 14.71 6.76 -6.16
N TYR A 133 13.54 7.34 -5.85
CA TYR A 133 13.44 8.74 -5.40
C TYR A 133 14.23 8.98 -4.11
N SER A 134 14.11 8.08 -3.12
CA SER A 134 14.89 8.13 -1.88
C SER A 134 16.39 8.12 -2.17
N SER A 135 16.88 7.10 -2.88
CA SER A 135 18.30 6.91 -3.11
C SER A 135 18.93 8.02 -3.96
N LEU A 136 18.21 8.51 -4.98
CA LEU A 136 18.68 9.63 -5.80
C LEU A 136 18.65 10.98 -5.06
N THR A 137 17.74 11.15 -4.11
CA THR A 137 17.66 12.38 -3.29
C THR A 137 18.92 12.55 -2.45
N LEU A 138 19.46 11.47 -1.88
CA LEU A 138 20.71 11.48 -1.12
C LEU A 138 21.92 11.95 -1.94
N GLN A 139 21.90 11.72 -3.26
CA GLN A 139 23.00 12.08 -4.16
C GLN A 139 22.93 13.52 -4.70
N GLN A 140 21.89 14.31 -4.37
CA GLN A 140 21.71 15.66 -4.93
C GLN A 140 22.86 16.62 -4.61
N ALA A 141 23.33 16.63 -3.36
CA ALA A 141 24.41 17.52 -2.95
C ALA A 141 25.71 17.17 -3.66
N ARG A 142 26.03 15.88 -3.72
CA ARG A 142 27.23 15.36 -4.39
C ARG A 142 27.18 15.61 -5.90
N TRP A 143 26.03 15.38 -6.54
CA TRP A 143 25.82 15.73 -7.95
C TRP A 143 26.04 17.23 -8.22
N THR A 144 25.50 18.10 -7.36
CA THR A 144 25.62 19.55 -7.53
C THR A 144 27.08 20.00 -7.45
N ASP A 145 27.88 19.40 -6.56
CA ASP A 145 29.32 19.69 -6.52
C ASP A 145 30.05 19.12 -7.74
N VAL A 146 29.91 17.82 -7.98
CA VAL A 146 30.73 17.06 -8.95
C VAL A 146 30.35 17.34 -10.39
N MET A 147 29.06 17.39 -10.72
CA MET A 147 28.58 17.46 -12.11
C MET A 147 28.22 18.89 -12.52
N SER A 148 27.79 19.74 -11.57
CA SER A 148 27.39 21.13 -11.88
C SER A 148 28.49 22.13 -11.56
N ARG A 149 28.94 22.22 -10.29
CA ARG A 149 29.86 23.27 -9.83
C ARG A 149 31.25 23.16 -10.46
N ARG A 150 31.87 21.97 -10.43
CA ARG A 150 33.21 21.73 -11.02
C ARG A 150 33.27 21.92 -12.54
N ALA A 151 32.13 21.76 -13.22
CA ALA A 151 32.01 21.92 -14.67
C ALA A 151 31.41 23.28 -15.10
N GLU A 152 31.09 24.16 -14.15
CA GLU A 152 30.33 25.41 -14.37
C GLU A 152 29.02 25.20 -15.17
N ARG A 153 28.40 24.02 -15.05
CA ARG A 153 27.15 23.67 -15.72
C ARG A 153 25.96 24.20 -14.91
N LYS A 154 24.97 24.75 -15.61
CA LYS A 154 23.67 25.15 -15.03
C LYS A 154 22.65 24.02 -15.05
N GLU A 155 22.84 23.05 -15.94
CA GLU A 155 21.98 21.87 -16.09
C GLU A 155 22.16 20.93 -14.91
N ASN A 156 21.05 20.31 -14.49
CA ASN A 156 21.05 19.33 -13.41
C ASN A 156 20.04 18.22 -13.75
N GLU A 157 20.53 17.23 -14.48
CA GLU A 157 19.79 16.09 -15.00
C GLU A 157 19.22 15.23 -13.87
N LEU A 158 19.94 15.12 -12.74
CA LEU A 158 19.45 14.43 -11.54
C LEU A 158 18.19 15.13 -10.98
N LYS A 159 18.19 16.46 -10.92
CA LYS A 159 17.04 17.24 -10.43
C LYS A 159 15.83 17.09 -11.35
N GLU A 160 16.03 17.13 -12.66
CA GLU A 160 14.96 16.90 -13.65
C GLU A 160 14.41 15.46 -13.57
N GLY A 161 15.30 14.49 -13.45
CA GLY A 161 14.97 13.08 -13.23
C GLY A 161 14.15 12.85 -11.96
N LEU A 162 14.61 13.41 -10.83
CA LEU A 162 13.91 13.37 -9.56
C LEU A 162 12.51 14.00 -9.66
N HIS A 163 12.35 15.10 -10.38
CA HIS A 163 11.04 15.70 -10.61
C HIS A 163 10.09 14.73 -11.35
N SER A 164 10.58 14.02 -12.37
CA SER A 164 9.79 13.03 -13.12
C SER A 164 9.39 11.81 -12.26
N ILE A 165 10.31 11.31 -11.45
CA ILE A 165 10.03 10.17 -10.55
C ILE A 165 9.09 10.60 -9.42
N ARG A 166 9.29 11.80 -8.85
CA ARG A 166 8.41 12.37 -7.83
C ARG A 166 6.98 12.48 -8.36
N ALA A 167 6.78 12.97 -9.58
CA ALA A 167 5.45 13.02 -10.20
C ALA A 167 4.78 11.64 -10.29
N SER A 168 5.57 10.58 -10.50
CA SER A 168 5.06 9.21 -10.50
C SER A 168 4.69 8.74 -9.09
N CYS A 169 5.49 9.06 -8.08
CA CYS A 169 5.19 8.77 -6.67
C CYS A 169 3.93 9.52 -6.18
N LEU A 170 3.76 10.78 -6.57
CA LEU A 170 2.58 11.57 -6.18
C LEU A 170 1.29 10.96 -6.74
N ARG A 171 1.35 10.41 -7.94
CA ARG A 171 0.21 9.76 -8.60
C ARG A 171 -0.12 8.37 -8.04
N SER A 172 0.85 7.66 -7.44
CA SER A 172 0.61 6.30 -6.96
C SER A 172 -0.33 6.24 -5.75
N PHE A 173 -0.35 7.27 -4.91
CA PHE A 173 -1.20 7.28 -3.72
C PHE A 173 -2.72 7.36 -4.07
N PRO A 174 -3.18 8.31 -4.92
CA PRO A 174 -4.56 8.29 -5.41
C PRO A 174 -4.94 7.03 -6.18
N GLU A 175 -4.03 6.51 -7.02
CA GLU A 175 -4.31 5.31 -7.83
C GLU A 175 -4.55 4.08 -6.95
N LEU A 176 -3.78 3.89 -5.88
CA LEU A 176 -4.01 2.83 -4.90
C LEU A 176 -5.41 2.89 -4.30
N LEU A 177 -5.87 4.07 -3.89
CA LEU A 177 -7.20 4.25 -3.31
C LEU A 177 -8.30 4.00 -4.34
N ALA A 178 -8.09 4.47 -5.58
CA ALA A 178 -9.01 4.20 -6.68
C ALA A 178 -9.14 2.69 -6.95
N ASP A 179 -8.02 1.95 -6.97
CA ASP A 179 -8.01 0.52 -7.21
C ASP A 179 -8.72 -0.27 -6.12
N ILE A 180 -8.48 0.05 -4.84
CA ILE A 180 -9.17 -0.57 -3.71
C ILE A 180 -10.69 -0.39 -3.85
N ARG A 181 -11.14 0.82 -4.19
CA ARG A 181 -12.56 1.13 -4.34
C ARG A 181 -13.18 0.45 -5.55
N MET A 182 -12.47 0.44 -6.68
CA MET A 182 -12.91 -0.26 -7.88
C MET A 182 -13.03 -1.76 -7.64
N ALA A 183 -12.16 -2.35 -6.81
CA ALA A 183 -12.31 -3.74 -6.37
C ALA A 183 -13.59 -3.94 -5.53
N GLY A 184 -13.97 -2.94 -4.72
CA GLY A 184 -15.19 -2.93 -3.91
C GLY A 184 -16.51 -2.84 -4.70
N LEU A 185 -16.50 -2.29 -5.92
CA LEU A 185 -17.69 -2.25 -6.78
C LEU A 185 -18.08 -3.63 -7.32
N GLY A 186 -17.14 -4.57 -7.35
CA GLY A 186 -17.33 -5.92 -7.85
C GLY A 186 -17.65 -5.99 -9.34
N LYS A 187 -17.63 -7.20 -9.91
CA LYS A 187 -18.02 -7.46 -11.31
C LYS A 187 -19.45 -8.02 -11.45
N GLY A 188 -20.30 -7.85 -10.43
CA GLY A 188 -21.67 -8.39 -10.42
C GLY A 188 -21.79 -9.92 -10.29
N GLY A 189 -20.72 -10.60 -9.84
CA GLY A 189 -20.67 -12.05 -9.61
C GLY A 189 -20.91 -12.46 -8.14
N GLU A 190 -21.06 -13.75 -7.87
CA GLU A 190 -21.08 -14.27 -6.49
C GLU A 190 -19.72 -14.03 -5.82
N VAL A 191 -19.72 -13.33 -4.68
CA VAL A 191 -18.54 -13.12 -3.85
C VAL A 191 -18.33 -14.41 -3.05
N GLY A 192 -17.22 -15.12 -3.32
CA GLY A 192 -16.83 -16.29 -2.54
C GLY A 192 -16.52 -15.92 -1.08
N SER A 193 -16.46 -16.91 -0.19
CA SER A 193 -16.14 -16.68 1.24
C SER A 193 -14.65 -16.47 1.54
N GLY A 194 -13.79 -16.51 0.52
CA GLY A 194 -12.34 -16.38 0.66
C GLY A 194 -11.85 -14.95 0.88
N LEU A 195 -10.55 -14.80 1.07
CA LEU A 195 -9.90 -13.50 1.17
C LEU A 195 -9.90 -12.78 -0.19
N ALA A 196 -10.21 -11.49 -0.18
CA ALA A 196 -10.12 -10.65 -1.35
C ALA A 196 -8.65 -10.30 -1.61
N GLU A 197 -8.24 -10.39 -2.88
CA GLU A 197 -6.86 -10.14 -3.30
C GLU A 197 -6.39 -8.72 -2.93
N PHE A 198 -7.28 -7.72 -3.01
CA PHE A 198 -6.96 -6.36 -2.64
C PHE A 198 -6.69 -6.22 -1.14
N THR A 199 -7.33 -7.00 -0.26
CA THR A 199 -7.06 -6.99 1.19
C THR A 199 -5.65 -7.49 1.48
N ILE A 200 -5.23 -8.59 0.84
CA ILE A 200 -3.86 -9.13 0.97
C ILE A 200 -2.84 -8.14 0.42
N SER A 201 -3.11 -7.60 -0.78
CA SER A 201 -2.22 -6.64 -1.45
C SER A 201 -2.05 -5.36 -0.64
N THR A 202 -3.10 -4.86 0.02
CA THR A 202 -3.00 -3.67 0.89
C THR A 202 -2.16 -3.92 2.14
N VAL A 203 -2.26 -5.10 2.76
CA VAL A 203 -1.38 -5.46 3.90
C VAL A 203 0.08 -5.45 3.47
N GLN A 204 0.40 -6.09 2.34
CA GLN A 204 1.75 -6.12 1.78
C GLN A 204 2.25 -4.72 1.39
N TYR A 205 1.35 -3.87 0.88
CA TYR A 205 1.67 -2.48 0.57
C TYR A 205 2.06 -1.69 1.83
N LEU A 206 1.27 -1.78 2.90
CA LEU A 206 1.54 -1.07 4.15
C LEU A 206 2.84 -1.55 4.82
N GLU A 207 3.14 -2.85 4.75
CA GLU A 207 4.41 -3.41 5.22
C GLU A 207 5.60 -2.84 4.42
N ARG A 208 5.52 -2.84 3.09
CA ARG A 208 6.60 -2.29 2.24
C ARG A 208 6.76 -0.79 2.37
N LEU A 209 5.68 -0.06 2.68
CA LEU A 209 5.72 1.38 2.92
C LEU A 209 6.66 1.72 4.08
N LEU A 210 6.78 0.84 5.08
CA LEU A 210 7.70 1.03 6.20
C LEU A 210 9.17 1.14 5.79
N VAL A 211 9.56 0.48 4.70
CA VAL A 211 10.96 0.47 4.23
C VAL A 211 11.32 1.77 3.52
N VAL A 212 10.32 2.52 3.04
CA VAL A 212 10.49 3.75 2.26
C VAL A 212 9.74 4.94 2.87
N GLN A 213 9.60 4.96 4.21
CA GLN A 213 8.82 5.96 4.94
C GLN A 213 9.23 7.39 4.61
N ASP A 214 10.52 7.72 4.67
CA ASP A 214 11.02 9.08 4.43
C ASP A 214 10.62 9.59 3.04
N ALA A 215 10.76 8.74 2.01
CA ALA A 215 10.38 9.08 0.65
C ALA A 215 8.87 9.21 0.47
N ALA A 216 8.10 8.33 1.11
CA ALA A 216 6.66 8.39 1.09
C ALA A 216 6.13 9.62 1.81
N ALA A 217 6.64 9.93 3.01
CA ALA A 217 6.29 11.12 3.78
C ALA A 217 6.62 12.40 3.01
N SER A 218 7.84 12.51 2.47
CA SER A 218 8.25 13.65 1.63
C SER A 218 7.33 13.83 0.41
N ALA A 219 6.93 12.73 -0.24
CA ALA A 219 6.00 12.78 -1.36
C ALA A 219 4.58 13.18 -0.92
N LEU A 220 4.06 12.64 0.18
CA LEU A 220 2.74 12.98 0.71
C LEU A 220 2.65 14.44 1.19
N LEU A 221 3.68 14.95 1.87
CA LEU A 221 3.78 16.37 2.24
C LEU A 221 3.73 17.28 1.00
N THR A 222 4.35 16.85 -0.09
CA THR A 222 4.35 17.60 -1.35
C THR A 222 3.00 17.55 -2.06
N LEU A 223 2.33 16.40 -1.99
CA LEU A 223 0.97 16.26 -2.49
C LEU A 223 0.03 17.18 -1.71
N GLY A 224 0.28 17.32 -0.40
CA GLY A 224 -0.57 18.01 0.56
C GLY A 224 -1.47 17.01 1.27
N ASP A 225 -1.63 17.17 2.59
CA ASP A 225 -2.45 16.28 3.41
C ASP A 225 -3.89 16.20 2.87
N GLY A 226 -4.36 14.98 2.62
CA GLY A 226 -5.68 14.69 2.05
C GLY A 226 -5.81 14.85 0.52
N ASN A 227 -4.81 15.40 -0.18
CA ASN A 227 -4.88 15.57 -1.65
C ASN A 227 -4.73 14.25 -2.43
N TRP A 228 -4.44 13.13 -1.77
CA TRP A 228 -4.55 11.79 -2.37
C TRP A 228 -5.99 11.40 -2.74
N LYS A 229 -6.99 12.22 -2.39
CA LYS A 229 -8.43 12.01 -2.66
C LYS A 229 -8.90 12.60 -3.99
N MET A 230 -7.99 13.11 -4.82
CA MET A 230 -8.28 13.75 -6.11
C MET A 230 -8.91 12.75 -7.10
N GLY A 231 -10.24 12.70 -7.12
CA GLY A 231 -11.06 11.76 -7.89
C GLY A 231 -12.53 11.73 -7.44
N GLU A 232 -12.84 12.25 -6.25
CA GLU A 232 -14.20 12.28 -5.67
C GLU A 232 -15.02 13.54 -6.00
N GLY A 233 -14.52 14.44 -6.85
CA GLY A 233 -15.12 15.77 -7.06
C GLY A 233 -14.82 16.77 -5.93
N THR A 234 -14.03 16.36 -4.93
CA THR A 234 -13.58 17.20 -3.82
C THR A 234 -12.32 17.96 -4.23
N GLN A 235 -12.47 19.22 -4.68
CA GLN A 235 -11.36 20.17 -4.59
C GLN A 235 -11.17 20.49 -3.12
N VAL A 236 -10.14 19.91 -2.48
CA VAL A 236 -9.68 20.43 -1.19
C VAL A 236 -9.22 21.86 -1.47
N GLY A 237 -9.98 22.83 -0.96
CA GLY A 237 -9.73 24.24 -1.22
C GLY A 237 -8.28 24.62 -0.88
N LYS A 238 -7.74 25.63 -1.57
CA LYS A 238 -6.40 26.22 -1.39
C LYS A 238 -6.19 26.88 -0.01
N THR A 239 -6.74 26.31 1.05
CA THR A 239 -6.39 26.63 2.42
C THR A 239 -5.09 25.89 2.70
N LYS A 240 -4.03 26.63 3.06
CA LYS A 240 -2.82 26.02 3.62
C LYS A 240 -3.26 25.07 4.74
N ALA A 241 -3.10 23.77 4.52
CA ALA A 241 -3.20 22.81 5.60
C ALA A 241 -2.25 23.25 6.71
N PRO A 242 -2.57 23.02 8.00
CA PRO A 242 -1.61 23.20 9.08
C PRO A 242 -0.31 22.46 8.73
N GLU A 243 0.83 22.94 9.23
CA GLU A 243 2.11 22.28 9.03
C GLU A 243 2.05 20.89 9.67
N VAL A 244 1.84 19.86 8.85
CA VAL A 244 1.72 18.46 9.29
C VAL A 244 3.10 17.84 9.25
N ASP A 245 3.47 17.15 10.33
CA ASP A 245 4.74 16.43 10.42
C ASP A 245 4.74 15.15 9.54
N GLU A 246 5.93 14.67 9.18
CA GLU A 246 6.14 13.48 8.32
C GLU A 246 5.43 12.24 8.88
N GLN A 247 5.51 12.04 10.19
CA GLN A 247 4.83 10.94 10.87
C GLN A 247 3.30 11.09 10.78
N THR A 248 2.81 12.30 10.97
CA THR A 248 1.36 12.57 11.02
C THR A 248 0.73 12.41 9.63
N VAL A 249 1.40 12.84 8.56
CA VAL A 249 0.88 12.67 7.19
C VAL A 249 0.86 11.20 6.74
N LEU A 250 1.84 10.40 7.19
CA LEU A 250 1.86 8.95 6.97
C LEU A 250 0.72 8.26 7.70
N GLU A 251 0.50 8.63 8.97
CA GLU A 251 -0.63 8.15 9.76
C GLU A 251 -1.95 8.52 9.08
N HIS A 252 -2.13 9.77 8.64
CA HIS A 252 -3.33 10.22 7.94
C HIS A 252 -3.58 9.44 6.64
N PHE A 253 -2.54 9.19 5.84
CA PHE A 253 -2.65 8.41 4.62
C PHE A 253 -3.03 6.95 4.90
N ALA A 254 -2.42 6.34 5.92
CA ALA A 254 -2.76 4.99 6.36
C ALA A 254 -4.18 4.93 6.94
N CYS A 255 -4.58 5.94 7.73
CA CYS A 255 -5.91 6.10 8.29
C CYS A 255 -6.18 7.49 8.91
N ALA A 256 -7.43 7.94 8.74
CA ALA A 256 -8.01 9.13 9.33
C ALA A 256 -7.63 9.36 10.79
N SER A 257 -6.90 10.44 11.06
CA SER A 257 -7.11 11.14 12.30
C SER A 257 -8.50 11.81 12.19
N SER A 258 -9.48 11.28 12.91
CA SER A 258 -10.60 12.14 13.26
C SER A 258 -10.09 13.10 14.33
N PRO A 259 -10.31 14.42 14.23
CA PRO A 259 -10.18 15.27 15.41
C PRO A 259 -11.13 14.74 16.51
N PRO A 260 -10.77 14.86 17.80
CA PRO A 260 -11.54 14.27 18.89
C PRO A 260 -13.01 14.71 18.85
N LEU A 261 -13.90 13.73 18.90
CA LEU A 261 -15.34 13.88 19.08
C LEU A 261 -15.65 14.65 20.37
N LEU A 262 -15.82 15.96 20.29
CA LEU A 262 -16.55 16.75 21.29
C LEU A 262 -17.85 17.36 20.75
N PHE A 263 -18.30 16.98 19.55
CA PHE A 263 -19.57 17.46 19.00
C PHE A 263 -20.29 16.35 18.23
N PHE A 264 -20.84 15.39 18.96
CA PHE A 264 -21.79 14.42 18.38
C PHE A 264 -23.07 14.39 19.20
N HIS A 265 -23.82 15.49 19.18
CA HIS A 265 -25.27 15.46 19.42
C HIS A 265 -25.94 16.40 18.41
N ALA A 266 -26.73 15.77 17.53
CA ALA A 266 -27.62 16.35 16.51
C ALA A 266 -26.95 17.04 15.32
N ARG A 267 -27.17 16.52 14.10
CA ARG A 267 -27.93 17.24 13.05
C ARG A 267 -27.89 16.57 11.66
N THR A 268 -29.02 16.72 10.99
CA THR A 268 -29.38 16.35 9.62
C THR A 268 -28.93 17.40 8.59
N ASP A 269 -27.68 17.84 8.62
CA ASP A 269 -27.16 18.80 7.63
C ASP A 269 -26.28 18.08 6.60
N LEU A 270 -26.67 18.16 5.32
CA LEU A 270 -26.03 17.51 4.17
C LEU A 270 -24.81 18.31 3.65
N SER A 271 -24.28 19.24 4.45
CA SER A 271 -23.24 20.20 4.04
C SER A 271 -21.92 20.14 4.83
N LEU A 272 -21.70 19.13 5.69
CA LEU A 272 -20.42 18.87 6.37
C LEU A 272 -19.72 17.62 5.80
N PRO A 273 -18.37 17.59 5.76
CA PRO A 273 -17.61 16.55 5.07
C PRO A 273 -17.84 15.19 5.75
N ARG A 274 -18.19 14.19 4.93
CA ARG A 274 -18.25 12.78 5.34
C ARG A 274 -16.89 12.34 5.91
N PRO A 275 -16.84 11.33 6.80
CA PRO A 275 -15.58 10.85 7.35
C PRO A 275 -14.60 10.50 6.23
N PRO A 276 -13.31 10.88 6.34
CA PRO A 276 -12.35 10.78 5.25
C PRO A 276 -12.00 9.33 4.92
N ASP A 277 -12.02 8.99 3.63
CA ASP A 277 -11.57 7.69 3.15
C ASP A 277 -10.05 7.67 2.99
N ASP A 278 -9.38 6.99 3.92
CA ASP A 278 -7.95 6.66 3.90
C ASP A 278 -7.77 5.15 3.70
N VAL A 279 -6.54 4.64 3.50
CA VAL A 279 -6.29 3.28 2.97
C VAL A 279 -7.03 2.18 3.75
N VAL A 280 -6.92 2.16 5.08
CA VAL A 280 -7.61 1.18 5.95
C VAL A 280 -9.13 1.28 5.83
N ASN A 281 -9.68 2.50 5.85
CA ASN A 281 -11.12 2.71 5.73
C ASN A 281 -11.63 2.34 4.33
N ALA A 282 -10.88 2.67 3.27
CA ALA A 282 -11.21 2.31 1.89
C ALA A 282 -11.32 0.79 1.71
N VAL A 283 -10.42 0.01 2.32
CA VAL A 283 -10.50 -1.46 2.33
C VAL A 283 -11.77 -1.93 3.03
N ILE A 284 -12.05 -1.42 4.23
CA ILE A 284 -13.24 -1.79 5.02
C ILE A 284 -14.53 -1.47 4.26
N GLN A 285 -14.66 -0.26 3.69
CA GLN A 285 -15.83 0.14 2.92
C GLN A 285 -16.01 -0.72 1.67
N SER A 286 -14.91 -1.07 0.99
CA SER A 286 -14.95 -1.93 -0.20
C SER A 286 -15.38 -3.36 0.15
N LEU A 287 -14.89 -3.91 1.27
CA LEU A 287 -15.35 -5.20 1.79
C LEU A 287 -16.83 -5.18 2.19
N LEU A 288 -17.28 -4.11 2.84
CA LEU A 288 -18.68 -3.92 3.21
C LEU A 288 -19.59 -3.83 1.97
N ALA A 289 -19.15 -3.11 0.93
CA ALA A 289 -19.88 -3.01 -0.33
C ALA A 289 -20.03 -4.37 -1.01
N LEU A 290 -18.94 -5.15 -1.12
CA LEU A 290 -18.96 -6.50 -1.68
C LEU A 290 -19.84 -7.46 -0.86
N SER A 291 -19.74 -7.39 0.46
CA SER A 291 -20.56 -8.21 1.37
C SER A 291 -22.05 -7.96 1.16
N ARG A 292 -22.45 -6.68 1.04
CA ARG A 292 -23.85 -6.26 0.82
C ARG A 292 -24.34 -6.52 -0.60
N ALA A 293 -23.45 -6.49 -1.59
CA ALA A 293 -23.77 -6.82 -2.97
C ALA A 293 -23.96 -8.34 -3.20
N SER A 294 -23.57 -9.18 -2.23
CA SER A 294 -23.76 -10.62 -2.33
C SER A 294 -25.25 -11.00 -2.38
N LYS A 295 -25.60 -11.86 -3.34
CA LYS A 295 -26.97 -12.41 -3.49
C LYS A 295 -27.41 -13.23 -2.28
N ARG A 296 -26.46 -13.80 -1.54
CA ARG A 296 -26.71 -14.64 -0.36
C ARG A 296 -26.13 -13.93 0.88
N PRO A 297 -26.95 -13.23 1.69
CA PRO A 297 -26.47 -12.45 2.82
C PRO A 297 -25.61 -13.24 3.81
N ALA A 298 -25.94 -14.51 4.05
CA ALA A 298 -25.16 -15.40 4.92
C ALA A 298 -23.72 -15.61 4.43
N TYR A 299 -23.51 -15.80 3.12
CA TYR A 299 -22.18 -15.94 2.52
C TYR A 299 -21.43 -14.60 2.51
N GLY A 300 -22.14 -13.51 2.22
CA GLY A 300 -21.59 -12.16 2.30
C GLY A 300 -21.09 -11.81 3.71
N ALA A 301 -21.79 -12.25 4.76
CA ALA A 301 -21.38 -12.05 6.14
C ALA A 301 -20.15 -12.90 6.53
N ILE A 302 -20.06 -14.16 6.04
CA ILE A 302 -18.85 -15.00 6.22
C ILE A 302 -17.65 -14.37 5.52
N PHE A 303 -17.82 -13.94 4.25
CA PHE A 303 -16.78 -13.24 3.50
C PHE A 303 -16.26 -12.00 4.25
N LEU A 304 -17.17 -11.17 4.76
CA LEU A 304 -16.80 -9.95 5.49
C LEU A 304 -16.03 -10.28 6.77
N LEU A 305 -16.52 -11.26 7.55
CA LEU A 305 -15.86 -11.70 8.79
C LEU A 305 -14.44 -12.21 8.51
N ASN A 306 -14.27 -13.05 7.49
CA ASN A 306 -12.96 -13.59 7.12
C ASN A 306 -11.97 -12.49 6.75
N ASN A 307 -12.37 -11.56 5.88
CA ASN A 307 -11.50 -10.49 5.41
C ASN A 307 -11.17 -9.46 6.51
N VAL A 308 -12.16 -9.04 7.30
CA VAL A 308 -11.94 -8.08 8.39
C VAL A 308 -11.09 -8.70 9.51
N SER A 309 -11.30 -9.98 9.83
CA SER A 309 -10.46 -10.68 10.81
C SER A 309 -9.02 -10.77 10.33
N PHE A 310 -8.80 -11.23 9.09
CA PHE A 310 -7.48 -11.29 8.48
C PHE A 310 -6.80 -9.92 8.49
N PHE A 311 -7.46 -8.89 7.97
CA PHE A 311 -6.90 -7.55 7.89
C PHE A 311 -6.52 -7.00 9.27
N ARG A 312 -7.39 -7.19 10.28
CA ARG A 312 -7.12 -6.81 11.66
C ARG A 312 -5.93 -7.56 12.25
N THR A 313 -5.90 -8.88 12.12
CA THR A 313 -4.83 -9.72 12.70
C THR A 313 -3.48 -9.41 12.07
N GLN A 314 -3.44 -9.29 10.75
CA GLN A 314 -2.23 -8.98 10.00
C GLN A 314 -1.66 -7.60 10.35
N LEU A 315 -2.52 -6.60 10.60
CA LEU A 315 -2.11 -5.23 10.91
C LEU A 315 -1.85 -4.97 12.40
N LEU A 316 -2.56 -5.63 13.31
CA LEU A 316 -2.47 -5.34 14.76
C LEU A 316 -1.67 -6.37 15.56
N ALA A 317 -1.62 -7.63 15.11
CA ALA A 317 -0.98 -8.71 15.86
C ALA A 317 0.31 -9.18 15.19
N GLU A 318 0.26 -9.53 13.90
CA GLU A 318 1.43 -10.11 13.20
C GLU A 318 2.47 -9.07 12.80
N ARG A 319 2.04 -7.83 12.50
CA ARG A 319 2.92 -6.70 12.12
C ARG A 319 2.83 -5.56 13.12
N ALA A 320 3.33 -5.80 14.32
CA ALA A 320 3.33 -4.80 15.39
C ALA A 320 4.13 -3.53 15.03
N ASP A 321 5.11 -3.64 14.14
CA ASP A 321 5.86 -2.53 13.55
C ASP A 321 4.99 -1.63 12.67
N VAL A 322 4.13 -2.21 11.80
CA VAL A 322 3.13 -1.46 11.03
C VAL A 322 2.15 -0.76 11.96
N ALA A 323 1.68 -1.45 13.00
CA ALA A 323 0.78 -0.85 13.98
C ALA A 323 1.42 0.34 14.71
N ALA A 324 2.68 0.21 15.11
CA ALA A 324 3.38 1.26 15.85
C ALA A 324 3.76 2.46 14.97
N ALA A 325 4.13 2.23 13.71
CA ALA A 325 4.67 3.26 12.83
C ALA A 325 3.60 3.95 11.95
N LEU A 326 2.52 3.27 11.58
CA LEU A 326 1.52 3.80 10.63
C LEU A 326 0.10 3.89 11.19
N LEU A 327 -0.24 3.16 12.24
CA LEU A 327 -1.62 3.05 12.70
C LEU A 327 -1.86 3.82 14.01
N SER A 328 -2.48 4.98 13.88
CA SER A 328 -2.97 5.76 15.02
C SER A 328 -3.94 4.94 15.90
N ARG A 329 -4.07 5.29 17.18
CA ARG A 329 -5.01 4.61 18.09
C ARG A 329 -6.46 4.60 17.58
N PRO A 330 -7.02 5.70 17.04
CA PRO A 330 -8.32 5.68 16.37
C PRO A 330 -8.46 4.62 15.26
N THR A 331 -7.40 4.37 14.50
CA THR A 331 -7.37 3.35 13.44
C THR A 331 -7.48 1.94 14.01
N GLN A 332 -6.77 1.68 15.09
CA GLN A 332 -6.82 0.38 15.78
C GLN A 332 -8.22 0.15 16.35
N ASP A 333 -8.84 1.19 16.92
CA ASP A 333 -10.22 1.15 17.41
C ASP A 333 -11.22 0.93 16.26
N LEU A 334 -11.01 1.56 15.11
CA LEU A 334 -11.83 1.36 13.90
C LEU A 334 -11.78 -0.11 13.43
N LEU A 335 -10.59 -0.71 13.35
CA LEU A 335 -10.41 -2.12 12.97
C LEU A 335 -11.10 -3.07 13.97
N ASN A 336 -10.89 -2.84 15.27
CA ASN A 336 -11.52 -3.63 16.32
C ASN A 336 -13.05 -3.48 16.31
N SER A 337 -13.57 -2.26 16.08
CA SER A 337 -15.00 -1.98 15.99
C SER A 337 -15.63 -2.68 14.78
N ASN A 338 -15.01 -2.57 13.59
CA ASN A 338 -15.51 -3.23 12.39
C ASN A 338 -15.47 -4.75 12.49
N PHE A 339 -14.47 -5.33 13.16
CA PHE A 339 -14.47 -6.76 13.46
C PHE A 339 -15.67 -7.18 14.31
N ARG A 340 -16.01 -6.43 15.36
CA ARG A 340 -17.21 -6.70 16.18
C ARG A 340 -18.49 -6.60 15.36
N ILE A 341 -18.59 -5.59 14.49
CA ILE A 341 -19.75 -5.40 13.59
C ILE A 341 -19.85 -6.57 12.60
N ALA A 342 -18.76 -6.98 11.97
CA ALA A 342 -18.72 -8.10 11.04
C ALA A 342 -19.12 -9.42 11.73
N LYS A 343 -18.61 -9.65 12.94
CA LYS A 343 -18.94 -10.82 13.77
C LYS A 343 -20.43 -10.84 14.15
N ALA A 344 -20.98 -9.70 14.57
CA ALA A 344 -22.41 -9.58 14.88
C ALA A 344 -23.27 -9.83 13.63
N GLY A 345 -22.88 -9.26 12.48
CA GLY A 345 -23.56 -9.49 11.20
C GLY A 345 -23.51 -10.95 10.74
N TYR A 346 -22.41 -11.65 11.00
CA TYR A 346 -22.28 -13.09 10.76
C TYR A 346 -23.29 -13.89 11.60
N PHE A 347 -23.38 -13.62 12.91
CA PHE A 347 -24.34 -14.32 13.77
C PHE A 347 -25.79 -14.00 13.41
N ASP A 348 -26.08 -12.75 13.07
CA ASP A 348 -27.42 -12.34 12.67
C ASP A 348 -27.84 -13.04 11.37
N ALA A 349 -27.00 -12.99 10.33
CA ALA A 349 -27.32 -13.59 9.04
C ALA A 349 -27.40 -15.12 9.07
N ASN A 350 -26.60 -15.79 9.91
CA ASN A 350 -26.53 -17.26 9.94
C ASN A 350 -27.44 -17.91 10.98
N PHE A 351 -27.64 -17.30 12.15
CA PHE A 351 -28.32 -17.94 13.28
C PHE A 351 -29.59 -17.21 13.74
N SER A 352 -29.77 -15.91 13.45
CA SER A 352 -31.01 -15.20 13.84
C SER A 352 -32.28 -15.85 13.28
N PRO A 353 -32.35 -16.32 12.01
CA PRO A 353 -33.52 -17.02 11.50
C PRO A 353 -33.86 -18.30 12.30
N LEU A 354 -32.85 -19.03 12.77
CA LEU A 354 -33.05 -20.20 13.64
C LEU A 354 -33.70 -19.79 14.95
N LEU A 355 -33.11 -18.81 15.62
CA LEU A 355 -33.58 -18.35 16.94
C LEU A 355 -35.00 -17.80 16.89
N GLN A 356 -35.36 -17.10 15.80
CA GLN A 356 -36.71 -16.58 15.60
C GLN A 356 -37.77 -17.68 15.57
N THR A 357 -37.44 -18.90 15.11
CA THR A 357 -38.39 -20.02 15.18
C THR A 357 -38.66 -20.49 16.61
N LEU A 358 -37.70 -20.26 17.51
CA LEU A 358 -37.76 -20.63 18.93
C LEU A 358 -38.39 -19.54 19.81
N VAL A 359 -38.65 -18.35 19.26
CA VAL A 359 -39.35 -17.27 19.98
C VAL A 359 -40.81 -17.66 20.19
N ASP A 360 -41.30 -17.50 21.42
CA ASP A 360 -42.66 -17.86 21.81
C ASP A 360 -43.61 -16.69 21.49
N GLU A 361 -44.68 -16.99 20.78
CA GLU A 361 -45.81 -16.06 20.66
C GLU A 361 -46.92 -16.64 21.54
N LYS A 362 -47.47 -15.83 22.45
CA LYS A 362 -48.60 -16.25 23.29
C LYS A 362 -49.74 -16.73 22.37
N ASP A 363 -50.35 -17.85 22.76
CA ASP A 363 -51.55 -18.42 22.11
C ASP A 363 -51.39 -19.05 20.73
N LYS A 364 -50.36 -19.87 20.52
CA LYS A 364 -50.30 -20.80 19.37
C LYS A 364 -50.47 -22.26 19.83
N GLY A 365 -51.46 -22.96 19.28
CA GLY A 365 -51.83 -24.33 19.67
C GLY A 365 -50.73 -25.38 19.40
N LYS A 366 -50.93 -26.63 19.88
CA LYS A 366 -49.95 -27.73 19.80
C LYS A 366 -49.39 -28.00 18.39
N SER A 367 -50.16 -27.69 17.33
CA SER A 367 -49.71 -27.81 15.93
C SER A 367 -48.59 -26.83 15.59
N ALA A 368 -48.66 -25.59 16.08
CA ALA A 368 -47.67 -24.57 15.79
C ALA A 368 -46.30 -24.88 16.41
N VAL A 369 -46.29 -25.52 17.59
CA VAL A 369 -45.04 -25.98 18.24
C VAL A 369 -44.32 -27.02 17.40
N LYS A 370 -45.07 -27.94 16.77
CA LYS A 370 -44.52 -28.97 15.87
C LYS A 370 -43.92 -28.35 14.61
N GLU A 371 -44.61 -27.39 14.02
CA GLU A 371 -44.13 -26.65 12.84
C GLU A 371 -42.86 -25.86 13.14
N LYS A 372 -42.78 -25.22 14.32
CA LYS A 372 -41.57 -24.53 14.79
C LYS A 372 -40.37 -25.48 14.89
N PHE A 373 -40.54 -26.67 15.48
CA PHE A 373 -39.47 -27.67 15.53
C PHE A 373 -39.01 -28.11 14.14
N ASN A 374 -39.94 -28.41 13.24
CA ASN A 374 -39.60 -28.80 11.88
C ASN A 374 -38.81 -27.71 11.16
N ARG A 375 -39.29 -26.46 11.24
CA ARG A 375 -38.65 -25.29 10.63
C ARG A 375 -37.27 -24.99 11.24
N PHE A 376 -37.11 -25.15 12.55
CA PHE A 376 -35.82 -25.00 13.22
C PHE A 376 -34.79 -25.98 12.65
N PHE A 377 -35.13 -27.27 12.56
CA PHE A 377 -34.19 -28.26 12.06
C PHE A 377 -33.93 -28.15 10.56
N GLU A 378 -34.93 -27.76 9.76
CA GLU A 378 -34.73 -27.45 8.33
C GLU A 378 -33.73 -26.30 8.14
N LEU A 379 -33.90 -25.20 8.88
CA LEU A 379 -32.94 -24.09 8.86
C LEU A 379 -31.56 -24.51 9.40
N LEU A 380 -31.49 -25.47 10.34
CA LEU A 380 -30.22 -25.93 10.90
C LEU A 380 -29.46 -26.76 9.87
N ASP A 381 -30.17 -27.57 9.09
CA ASP A 381 -29.62 -28.32 7.96
C ASP A 381 -29.09 -27.33 6.90
N GLU A 382 -29.83 -26.25 6.58
CA GLU A 382 -29.34 -25.20 5.68
C GLU A 382 -28.09 -24.48 6.21
N VAL A 383 -28.01 -24.19 7.51
CA VAL A 383 -26.82 -23.60 8.13
C VAL A 383 -25.64 -24.56 8.03
N THR A 384 -25.88 -25.86 8.24
CA THR A 384 -24.87 -26.92 8.14
C THR A 384 -24.28 -26.99 6.73
N GLU A 385 -25.14 -27.06 5.70
CA GLU A 385 -24.70 -27.09 4.30
C GLU A 385 -23.89 -25.85 3.92
N ARG A 386 -24.31 -24.67 4.41
CA ARG A 386 -23.57 -23.42 4.22
C ARG A 386 -22.16 -23.48 4.82
N HIS A 387 -22.01 -23.98 6.04
CA HIS A 387 -20.70 -24.05 6.71
C HIS A 387 -19.80 -25.16 6.18
N GLN A 388 -20.36 -26.19 5.54
CA GLN A 388 -19.58 -27.19 4.81
C GLN A 388 -18.91 -26.60 3.56
N THR A 389 -19.55 -25.63 2.91
CA THR A 389 -19.07 -25.02 1.67
C THR A 389 -18.30 -23.72 1.89
N ALA A 390 -18.67 -22.94 2.91
CA ALA A 390 -18.04 -21.67 3.26
C ALA A 390 -17.35 -21.76 4.64
N ARG A 391 -16.01 -21.81 4.62
CA ARG A 391 -15.20 -21.85 5.84
C ARG A 391 -15.19 -20.49 6.53
N VAL A 392 -15.34 -20.50 7.85
CA VAL A 392 -15.26 -19.33 8.72
C VAL A 392 -13.87 -19.28 9.36
N LEU A 393 -13.20 -18.13 9.24
CA LEU A 393 -11.88 -17.84 9.81
C LEU A 393 -10.84 -18.95 9.54
N PRO A 394 -10.59 -19.31 8.27
CA PRO A 394 -9.68 -20.43 7.93
C PRO A 394 -8.25 -20.21 8.43
N ASP A 395 -7.79 -18.96 8.48
CA ASP A 395 -6.42 -18.58 8.84
C ASP A 395 -6.26 -18.15 10.32
N ASP A 396 -7.34 -18.22 11.12
CA ASP A 396 -7.36 -17.78 12.52
C ASP A 396 -8.00 -18.85 13.42
N PRO A 397 -7.23 -19.86 13.87
CA PRO A 397 -7.77 -20.98 14.64
C PRO A 397 -8.35 -20.54 16.00
N ASP A 398 -7.74 -19.56 16.65
CA ASP A 398 -8.18 -19.07 17.97
C ASP A 398 -9.46 -18.25 17.86
N GLY A 399 -9.53 -17.36 16.86
CA GLY A 399 -10.74 -16.62 16.54
C GLY A 399 -11.88 -17.54 16.12
N ARG A 400 -11.57 -18.58 15.33
CA ARG A 400 -12.52 -19.61 14.91
C ARG A 400 -13.08 -20.40 16.10
N ALA A 401 -12.23 -20.83 17.05
CA ALA A 401 -12.67 -21.48 18.27
C ALA A 401 -13.58 -20.57 19.11
N THR A 402 -13.24 -19.28 19.21
CA THR A 402 -14.07 -18.29 19.91
C THR A 402 -15.44 -18.11 19.25
N VAL A 403 -15.49 -18.05 17.91
CA VAL A 403 -16.77 -17.97 17.17
C VAL A 403 -17.59 -19.25 17.37
N ALA A 404 -16.96 -20.42 17.39
CA ALA A 404 -17.63 -21.70 17.63
C ALA A 404 -18.31 -21.72 19.01
N ASP A 405 -17.59 -21.34 20.06
CA ASP A 405 -18.14 -21.28 21.42
C ASP A 405 -19.30 -20.29 21.54
N GLU A 406 -19.21 -19.14 20.88
CA GLU A 406 -20.28 -18.14 20.86
C GLU A 406 -21.52 -18.63 20.08
N ALA A 407 -21.33 -19.32 18.96
CA ALA A 407 -22.43 -19.93 18.20
C ALA A 407 -23.19 -20.95 19.05
N VAL A 408 -22.46 -21.81 19.77
CA VAL A 408 -23.02 -22.78 20.71
C VAL A 408 -23.80 -22.08 21.83
N LYS A 409 -23.18 -21.08 22.48
CA LYS A 409 -23.81 -20.30 23.57
C LYS A 409 -25.06 -19.56 23.13
N LEU A 410 -25.18 -19.23 21.83
CA LEU A 410 -26.34 -18.57 21.27
C LEU A 410 -27.49 -19.54 21.00
N VAL A 411 -27.22 -20.68 20.35
CA VAL A 411 -28.25 -21.60 19.85
C VAL A 411 -28.69 -22.61 20.90
N VAL A 412 -27.75 -23.26 21.59
CA VAL A 412 -28.03 -24.42 22.45
C VAL A 412 -28.92 -24.06 23.64
N PRO A 413 -28.66 -22.98 24.42
CA PRO A 413 -29.53 -22.60 25.53
C PRO A 413 -30.95 -22.22 25.08
N SER A 414 -31.08 -21.61 23.90
CA SER A 414 -32.37 -21.23 23.32
C SER A 414 -33.21 -22.45 22.97
N LEU A 415 -32.58 -23.46 22.34
CA LEU A 415 -33.22 -24.75 22.04
C LEU A 415 -33.60 -25.51 23.31
N GLN A 416 -32.70 -25.59 24.29
CA GLN A 416 -32.95 -26.26 25.58
C GLN A 416 -34.16 -25.67 26.29
N ARG A 417 -34.23 -24.34 26.41
CA ARG A 417 -35.38 -23.65 27.03
C ARG A 417 -36.68 -23.92 26.28
N PHE A 418 -36.64 -23.91 24.94
CA PHE A 418 -37.81 -24.20 24.12
C PHE A 418 -38.30 -25.64 24.29
N ILE A 419 -37.38 -26.62 24.33
CA ILE A 419 -37.70 -28.03 24.56
C ILE A 419 -38.31 -28.23 25.96
N GLN A 420 -37.63 -27.76 27.01
CA GLN A 420 -38.10 -27.92 28.40
C GLN A 420 -39.50 -27.34 28.60
N ARG A 421 -39.76 -26.15 28.03
CA ARG A 421 -41.03 -25.45 28.18
C ARG A 421 -42.19 -26.14 27.45
N ASN A 422 -41.94 -26.77 26.31
CA ASN A 422 -42.97 -27.43 25.51
C ASN A 422 -43.20 -28.89 25.89
N LEU A 423 -42.18 -29.58 26.42
CA LEU A 423 -42.33 -30.91 27.03
C LEU A 423 -43.34 -30.88 28.18
N GLY A 424 -43.27 -29.85 29.05
CA GLY A 424 -44.24 -29.66 30.14
C GLY A 424 -45.68 -29.39 29.70
N LYS A 425 -45.93 -29.08 28.42
CA LYS A 425 -47.26 -28.78 27.85
C LYS A 425 -47.87 -29.94 27.03
N GLU A 426 -47.22 -31.11 26.99
CA GLU A 426 -47.61 -32.28 26.19
C GLU A 426 -48.01 -31.93 24.75
N PHE A 427 -47.12 -31.25 24.02
CA PHE A 427 -47.40 -30.79 22.64
C PHE A 427 -47.58 -31.94 21.63
N SER A 428 -47.07 -33.14 21.94
CA SER A 428 -47.16 -34.34 21.10
C SER A 428 -47.20 -35.61 21.93
N LYS A 429 -47.95 -36.64 21.47
CA LYS A 429 -47.89 -38.01 22.01
C LYS A 429 -46.57 -38.72 21.69
N ASN A 430 -45.84 -38.24 20.69
CA ASN A 430 -44.50 -38.71 20.35
C ASN A 430 -43.58 -37.50 20.08
N PRO A 431 -42.94 -36.93 21.11
CA PRO A 431 -42.05 -35.78 20.98
C PRO A 431 -40.79 -36.06 20.15
N GLN A 432 -40.27 -37.30 20.20
CA GLN A 432 -39.06 -37.72 19.49
C GLN A 432 -39.21 -37.62 17.95
N LYS A 433 -40.43 -37.68 17.43
CA LYS A 433 -40.70 -37.46 16.00
C LYS A 433 -40.35 -36.03 15.53
N TYR A 434 -40.45 -35.05 16.41
CA TYR A 434 -40.28 -33.63 16.09
C TYR A 434 -38.95 -33.07 16.60
N ILE A 435 -38.45 -33.59 17.73
CA ILE A 435 -37.12 -33.29 18.25
C ILE A 435 -36.13 -34.23 17.54
N LYS A 436 -35.71 -33.84 16.33
CA LYS A 436 -34.82 -34.67 15.49
C LYS A 436 -33.46 -34.93 16.14
N MET A 437 -32.97 -33.98 16.95
CA MET A 437 -31.63 -34.00 17.54
C MET A 437 -31.66 -33.41 18.96
N PRO A 438 -31.05 -34.07 19.96
CA PRO A 438 -30.92 -33.51 21.30
C PRO A 438 -29.96 -32.31 21.32
N PRO A 439 -30.03 -31.44 22.34
CA PRO A 439 -29.18 -30.24 22.41
C PRO A 439 -27.67 -30.52 22.37
N GLU A 440 -27.22 -31.65 22.92
CA GLU A 440 -25.81 -32.08 22.91
C GLU A 440 -25.31 -32.41 21.49
N ASP A 441 -26.15 -33.07 20.69
CA ASP A 441 -25.82 -33.36 19.30
C ASP A 441 -25.84 -32.09 18.44
N VAL A 442 -26.74 -31.15 18.72
CA VAL A 442 -26.75 -29.81 18.07
C VAL A 442 -25.48 -29.03 18.43
N GLU A 443 -25.00 -29.12 19.66
CA GLU A 443 -23.72 -28.54 20.08
C GLU A 443 -22.56 -29.13 19.28
N ASN A 444 -22.47 -30.45 19.18
CA ASN A 444 -21.44 -31.14 18.41
C ASN A 444 -21.49 -30.79 16.92
N LEU A 445 -22.69 -30.69 16.36
CA LEU A 445 -22.89 -30.27 14.97
C LEU A 445 -22.39 -28.85 14.72
N ILE A 446 -22.76 -27.89 15.58
CA ILE A 446 -22.33 -26.50 15.46
C ILE A 446 -20.81 -26.39 15.62
N LYS A 447 -20.21 -27.10 16.59
CA LYS A 447 -18.75 -27.15 16.73
C LYS A 447 -18.08 -27.70 15.47
N GLY A 448 -18.70 -28.68 14.83
CA GLY A 448 -18.25 -29.26 13.56
C GLY A 448 -18.20 -28.27 12.38
N PHE A 449 -18.91 -27.14 12.44
CA PHE A 449 -18.84 -26.10 11.40
C PHE A 449 -17.47 -25.39 11.34
N TYR A 450 -16.69 -25.47 12.42
CA TYR A 450 -15.48 -24.69 12.64
C TYR A 450 -14.21 -25.54 12.71
N VAL A 451 -14.31 -26.84 12.42
CA VAL A 451 -13.17 -27.76 12.29
C VAL A 451 -12.69 -27.70 10.84
#